data_AF-A0A226M7Y6-F1
#
_entry.id   AF-A0A226M7Y6-F1
#
_cell.length_a   1.000
_cell.length_b   1.000
_cell.length_c   1.000
_cell.angle_alpha   90.00
_cell.angle_beta   90.00
_cell.angle_gamma   90.00
#
_symmetry.space_group_name_H-M   'P 1'
#
loop_
_entity.id
_entity.type
_entity.pdbx_description
1 polymer ?
#
loop_
_entity_poly.entity_id
_entity_poly.type
_entity_poly.pdbx_seq_one_letter_code
_entity_poly.pdbx_strand_id
1 'polypeptide(L)'
;DWFCYHASSHAIFPANFCQKNSIDLTPPKGQDAKTFNWESYLEMTKSRSVPARLFNTDCPNHGFKAGMKVEAVDLMEPRLICVATVKRVVHRLLSIHFDGWDSEYDQWVDCESPDIYPVGWCELTGYQLQPPVAPGE
;
A
#
# COMPACT_ATOMS: atom_id res chain seq x y z
N ASP A 1 -19.53 -1.26 -8.47
CA ASP A 1 -19.74 -0.90 -7.05
C ASP A 1 -18.93 0.33 -6.67
N TRP A 2 -19.35 1.04 -5.62
CA TRP A 2 -18.65 2.21 -5.07
C TRP A 2 -18.08 1.86 -3.70
N PHE A 3 -16.91 2.41 -3.38
CA PHE A 3 -16.28 2.31 -2.06
C PHE A 3 -16.26 3.69 -1.39
N CYS A 4 -16.40 3.71 -0.07
CA CYS A 4 -16.40 4.93 0.72
C CYS A 4 -15.03 5.15 1.38
N TYR A 5 -14.46 6.34 1.22
CA TYR A 5 -13.31 6.80 2.00
C TYR A 5 -13.67 8.09 2.73
N HIS A 6 -13.24 8.19 3.99
CA HIS A 6 -13.29 9.46 4.70
C HIS A 6 -12.28 10.45 4.10
N ALA A 7 -12.56 11.75 4.14
CA ALA A 7 -11.68 12.78 3.57
C ALA A 7 -10.28 12.83 4.22
N SER A 8 -10.15 12.37 5.46
CA SER A 8 -8.86 12.25 6.15
C SER A 8 -8.15 10.91 5.93
N SER A 9 -8.70 10.02 5.10
CA SER A 9 -8.11 8.70 4.83
C SER A 9 -6.71 8.86 4.24
N HIS A 10 -5.77 8.06 4.73
CA HIS A 10 -4.41 8.00 4.20
C HIS A 10 -4.28 7.06 2.99
N ALA A 11 -5.38 6.45 2.55
CA ALA A 11 -5.45 5.63 1.34
C ALA A 11 -5.86 6.41 0.08
N ILE A 12 -6.12 7.73 0.19
CA ILE A 12 -6.41 8.60 -0.95
C ILE A 12 -5.30 9.64 -1.10
N PHE A 13 -4.90 9.90 -2.34
CA PHE A 13 -3.75 10.74 -2.65
C PHE A 13 -4.08 11.75 -3.75
N PRO A 14 -3.42 12.93 -3.78
CA PRO A 14 -3.57 13.86 -4.87
C PRO A 14 -3.08 13.26 -6.20
N ALA A 15 -3.63 13.73 -7.31
CA ALA A 15 -3.13 13.39 -8.65
C ALA A 15 -1.60 13.64 -8.73
N ASN A 16 -0.89 12.81 -9.51
CA ASN A 16 0.57 12.76 -9.59
C ASN A 16 1.32 12.29 -8.32
N PHE A 17 0.64 11.86 -7.24
CA PHE A 17 1.33 11.31 -6.06
C PHE A 17 2.27 10.14 -6.42
N CYS A 18 1.78 9.17 -7.21
CA CYS A 18 2.59 8.02 -7.61
C CYS A 18 3.82 8.43 -8.42
N GLN A 19 3.65 9.32 -9.41
CA GLN A 19 4.76 9.82 -10.23
C GLN A 19 5.84 10.52 -9.38
N LYS A 20 5.44 11.42 -8.48
CA LYS A 20 6.37 12.15 -7.58
C LYS A 20 7.16 11.23 -6.66
N ASN A 21 6.57 10.09 -6.31
CA ASN A 21 7.16 9.12 -5.42
C ASN A 21 7.64 7.87 -6.15
N SER A 22 7.80 7.87 -7.48
CA SER A 22 8.24 6.69 -8.25
C SER A 22 7.48 5.39 -7.88
N ILE A 23 6.16 5.48 -7.72
CA ILE A 23 5.25 4.35 -7.56
C ILE A 23 4.58 4.10 -8.91
N ASP A 24 4.49 2.83 -9.31
CA ASP A 24 3.76 2.46 -10.51
C ASP A 24 2.26 2.69 -10.30
N LEU A 25 1.68 3.53 -11.15
CA LEU A 25 0.25 3.82 -11.12
C LEU A 25 -0.48 2.79 -12.00
N THR A 26 -1.49 2.13 -11.46
CA THR A 26 -2.44 1.38 -12.28
C THR A 26 -3.27 2.38 -13.11
N PRO A 27 -3.14 2.39 -14.45
CA PRO A 27 -3.85 3.34 -15.28
C PRO A 27 -5.36 3.03 -15.28
N PRO A 28 -6.23 4.03 -15.56
CA PRO A 28 -7.65 3.79 -15.78
C PRO A 28 -7.90 2.75 -16.88
N LYS A 29 -8.99 1.99 -16.79
CA LYS A 29 -9.33 0.92 -17.75
C LYS A 29 -9.26 1.42 -19.20
N GLY A 30 -8.47 0.75 -20.03
CA GLY A 30 -8.28 1.09 -21.44
C GLY A 30 -7.20 2.13 -21.72
N GLN A 31 -6.47 2.60 -20.70
CA GLN A 31 -5.27 3.42 -20.85
C GLN A 31 -4.02 2.55 -20.67
N ASP A 32 -2.94 2.89 -21.40
CA ASP A 32 -1.67 2.17 -21.31
C ASP A 32 -0.77 2.80 -20.24
N ALA A 33 -0.17 1.98 -19.38
CA ALA A 33 0.60 2.43 -18.23
C ALA A 33 1.86 3.23 -18.61
N LYS A 34 2.46 2.95 -19.78
CA LYS A 34 3.68 3.62 -20.25
C LYS A 34 3.40 4.99 -20.85
N THR A 35 2.17 5.22 -21.30
CA THR A 35 1.77 6.46 -21.99
C THR A 35 0.80 7.32 -21.17
N PHE A 36 0.24 6.80 -20.08
CA PHE A 36 -0.68 7.53 -19.23
C PHE A 36 -0.04 8.78 -18.64
N ASN A 37 -0.76 9.90 -18.72
CA ASN A 37 -0.42 11.12 -17.99
C ASN A 37 -1.69 11.82 -17.48
N TRP A 38 -1.58 12.44 -16.30
CA TRP A 38 -2.73 13.07 -15.65
C TRP A 38 -3.27 14.29 -16.39
N GLU A 39 -2.42 15.09 -17.03
CA GLU A 39 -2.84 16.31 -17.74
C GLU A 39 -3.76 15.98 -18.92
N SER A 40 -3.31 15.13 -19.85
CA SER A 40 -4.13 14.72 -20.99
C SER A 40 -5.36 13.93 -20.56
N TYR A 41 -5.29 13.15 -19.47
CA TYR A 41 -6.46 12.44 -18.96
C TYR A 41 -7.53 13.40 -18.42
N LEU A 42 -7.14 14.44 -17.67
CA LEU A 42 -8.06 15.45 -17.15
C LEU A 42 -8.69 16.27 -18.29
N GLU A 43 -7.91 16.62 -19.32
CA GLU A 43 -8.42 17.29 -20.53
C GLU A 43 -9.42 16.42 -21.28
N MET A 44 -9.06 15.17 -21.58
CA MET A 44 -9.90 14.21 -22.31
C MET A 44 -11.23 13.98 -21.59
N THR A 45 -11.21 13.89 -20.26
CA THR A 45 -12.41 13.64 -19.43
C THR A 45 -13.14 14.93 -19.04
N LYS A 46 -12.61 16.11 -19.41
CA LYS A 46 -13.13 17.43 -19.02
C LYS A 46 -13.32 17.56 -17.51
N SER A 47 -12.40 16.98 -16.74
CA SER A 47 -12.46 16.92 -15.28
C SER A 47 -11.37 17.79 -14.64
N ARG A 48 -11.40 17.91 -13.32
CA ARG A 48 -10.40 18.63 -12.53
C ARG A 48 -9.90 17.75 -11.40
N SER A 49 -8.61 17.81 -11.12
CA SER A 49 -8.05 17.15 -9.94
C SER A 49 -8.48 17.85 -8.66
N VAL A 50 -8.63 17.07 -7.58
CA VAL A 50 -8.87 17.60 -6.24
C VAL A 50 -7.62 18.36 -5.79
N PRO A 51 -7.73 19.60 -5.27
CA PRO A 51 -6.58 20.35 -4.77
C PRO A 51 -5.82 19.59 -3.68
N ALA A 52 -4.48 19.54 -3.79
CA ALA A 52 -3.62 18.82 -2.86
C ALA A 52 -3.81 19.23 -1.39
N ARG A 53 -4.16 20.50 -1.13
CA ARG A 53 -4.45 21.04 0.21
C ARG A 53 -5.64 20.40 0.94
N LEU A 54 -6.46 19.60 0.24
CA LEU A 54 -7.61 18.91 0.84
C LEU A 54 -7.26 17.50 1.33
N PHE A 55 -6.06 17.00 1.03
CA PHE A 55 -5.60 15.70 1.48
C PHE A 55 -4.87 15.83 2.81
N ASN A 56 -5.02 14.84 3.68
CA ASN A 56 -4.25 14.77 4.92
C ASN A 56 -2.79 14.39 4.62
N THR A 57 -1.85 15.26 4.97
CA THR A 57 -0.41 15.05 4.73
C THR A 57 0.39 14.79 6.00
N ASP A 58 -0.27 14.59 7.14
CA ASP A 58 0.39 14.33 8.42
C ASP A 58 1.18 13.03 8.36
N CYS A 59 2.47 13.08 8.69
CA CYS A 59 3.38 11.94 8.67
C CYS A 59 4.08 11.83 10.03
N PRO A 60 3.69 10.87 10.89
CA PRO A 60 4.36 10.67 12.16
C PRO A 60 5.79 10.12 11.96
N ASN A 61 6.64 10.28 12.98
CA ASN A 61 7.94 9.59 13.02
C ASN A 61 7.73 8.13 13.44
N HIS A 62 7.23 7.32 12.51
CA HIS A 62 6.80 5.93 12.75
C HIS A 62 7.96 4.93 12.92
N GLY A 63 9.21 5.31 12.62
CA GLY A 63 10.39 4.46 12.84
C GLY A 63 10.60 3.31 11.85
N PHE A 64 9.59 2.91 11.06
CA PHE A 64 9.75 1.90 9.99
C PHE A 64 10.85 2.26 8.98
N LYS A 65 11.59 1.24 8.55
CA LYS A 65 12.62 1.31 7.51
C LYS A 65 12.47 0.13 6.57
N ALA A 66 12.87 0.33 5.31
CA ALA A 66 12.94 -0.78 4.35
C ALA A 66 13.84 -1.91 4.89
N GLY A 67 13.41 -3.16 4.70
CA GLY A 67 14.06 -4.37 5.20
C GLY A 67 13.64 -4.82 6.61
N MET A 68 12.86 -4.03 7.35
CA MET A 68 12.33 -4.47 8.65
C MET A 68 11.32 -5.61 8.48
N LYS A 69 11.37 -6.61 9.39
CA LYS A 69 10.42 -7.72 9.45
C LYS A 69 9.20 -7.35 10.29
N VAL A 70 8.03 -7.79 9.82
CA VAL A 70 6.72 -7.61 10.46
C VAL A 70 5.88 -8.86 10.26
N GLU A 71 4.84 -9.00 11.06
CA GLU A 71 3.72 -9.91 10.76
C GLU A 71 2.60 -9.07 10.16
N ALA A 72 2.06 -9.44 9.01
CA ALA A 72 1.06 -8.63 8.32
C ALA A 72 -0.14 -9.46 7.87
N VAL A 73 -1.35 -8.88 8.00
CA VAL A 73 -2.57 -9.47 7.46
C VAL A 73 -2.51 -9.44 5.93
N ASP A 74 -2.92 -10.53 5.28
CA ASP A 74 -3.21 -10.49 3.84
C ASP A 74 -4.57 -9.82 3.62
N LEU A 75 -4.59 -8.61 3.07
CA LEU A 75 -5.84 -7.86 2.84
C LEU A 75 -6.78 -8.52 1.81
N MET A 76 -6.28 -9.44 0.98
CA MET A 76 -7.10 -10.23 0.05
C MET A 76 -7.68 -11.48 0.71
N GLU A 77 -7.03 -11.98 1.76
CA GLU A 77 -7.49 -13.10 2.57
C GLU A 77 -7.29 -12.79 4.07
N PRO A 78 -8.14 -11.94 4.68
CA PRO A 78 -7.90 -11.36 6.02
C PRO A 78 -7.84 -12.36 7.19
N ARG A 79 -8.04 -13.65 6.90
CA ARG A 79 -7.83 -14.75 7.84
C ARG A 79 -6.37 -15.12 8.02
N LEU A 80 -5.49 -14.69 7.11
CA LEU A 80 -4.07 -15.02 7.11
C LEU A 80 -3.26 -13.86 7.69
N ILE A 81 -2.34 -14.20 8.59
CA ILE A 81 -1.27 -13.32 9.04
C ILE A 81 0.04 -13.98 8.62
N CYS A 82 0.86 -13.26 7.87
CA CYS A 82 2.01 -13.81 7.17
C CYS A 82 3.31 -13.17 7.65
N VAL A 83 4.41 -13.92 7.53
CA VAL A 83 5.75 -13.34 7.63
C VAL A 83 5.95 -12.36 6.46
N ALA A 84 6.28 -11.11 6.79
CA ALA A 84 6.40 -10.06 5.80
C ALA A 84 7.58 -9.12 6.09
N THR A 85 7.93 -8.35 5.06
CA THR A 85 8.99 -7.36 5.07
C THR A 85 8.46 -6.01 4.63
N VAL A 86 8.84 -4.95 5.33
CA VAL A 86 8.67 -3.58 4.82
C VAL A 86 9.60 -3.42 3.61
N LYS A 87 9.07 -3.56 2.40
CA LYS A 87 9.83 -3.43 1.15
C LYS A 87 10.19 -1.97 0.89
N ARG A 88 9.24 -1.07 1.12
CA ARG A 88 9.40 0.35 0.81
C ARG A 88 8.64 1.24 1.78
N VAL A 89 9.19 2.43 2.03
CA VAL A 89 8.58 3.48 2.84
C VAL A 89 8.45 4.74 1.98
N VAL A 90 7.25 5.28 1.87
CA VAL A 90 6.93 6.52 1.15
C VAL A 90 6.09 7.41 2.06
N HIS A 91 6.74 8.34 2.76
CA HIS A 91 6.13 9.03 3.91
C HIS A 91 5.55 7.99 4.87
N ARG A 92 4.26 8.09 5.21
CA ARG A 92 3.55 7.11 6.05
C ARG A 92 3.08 5.85 5.32
N LEU A 93 3.18 5.81 3.99
CA LEU A 93 2.73 4.67 3.19
C LEU A 93 3.84 3.61 3.13
N LEU A 94 3.50 2.39 3.52
CA LEU A 94 4.40 1.24 3.55
C LEU A 94 4.00 0.25 2.46
N SER A 95 4.97 -0.20 1.66
CA SER A 95 4.81 -1.38 0.80
C SER A 95 5.28 -2.59 1.60
N ILE A 96 4.35 -3.51 1.86
CA ILE A 96 4.57 -4.74 2.59
C ILE A 96 4.70 -5.87 1.59
N HIS A 97 5.83 -6.57 1.65
CA HIS A 97 6.13 -7.74 0.84
C HIS A 97 5.95 -8.99 1.69
N PHE A 98 5.20 -9.97 1.18
CA PHE A 98 5.03 -11.26 1.84
C PHE A 98 6.19 -12.18 1.46
N ASP A 99 6.96 -12.62 2.45
CA ASP A 99 8.21 -13.34 2.21
C ASP A 99 7.93 -14.66 1.47
N GLY A 100 8.64 -14.89 0.36
CA GLY A 100 8.47 -16.09 -0.48
C GLY A 100 7.42 -15.95 -1.59
N TRP A 101 6.64 -14.88 -1.62
CA TRP A 101 5.66 -14.59 -2.68
C TRP A 101 6.24 -13.65 -3.75
N ASP A 102 5.60 -13.58 -4.92
CA ASP A 102 5.95 -12.58 -5.93
C ASP A 102 5.58 -11.17 -5.45
N SER A 103 6.34 -10.18 -5.91
CA SER A 103 6.06 -8.76 -5.70
C SER A 103 4.69 -8.28 -6.21
N GLU A 104 4.01 -9.02 -7.08
CA GLU A 104 2.64 -8.69 -7.48
C GLU A 104 1.63 -8.74 -6.31
N TYR A 105 1.97 -9.49 -5.24
CA TYR A 105 1.16 -9.60 -4.02
C TYR A 105 1.52 -8.54 -2.97
N ASP A 106 2.48 -7.65 -3.24
CA ASP A 106 2.85 -6.59 -2.31
C ASP A 106 1.66 -5.66 -2.04
N GLN A 107 1.42 -5.36 -0.76
CA GLN A 107 0.28 -4.55 -0.33
C GLN A 107 0.76 -3.20 0.20
N TRP A 108 0.05 -2.14 -0.20
CA TRP A 108 0.27 -0.80 0.30
C TRP A 108 -0.64 -0.52 1.49
N VAL A 109 -0.05 -0.20 2.63
CA VAL A 109 -0.75 0.04 3.89
C VAL A 109 -0.20 1.26 4.60
N ASP A 110 -1.03 1.88 5.42
CA ASP A 110 -0.60 2.99 6.26
C ASP A 110 0.34 2.52 7.39
N CYS A 111 1.27 3.36 7.84
CA CYS A 111 2.17 3.02 8.95
C CYS A 111 1.45 2.85 10.30
N GLU A 112 0.23 3.37 10.44
CA GLU A 112 -0.65 3.17 11.59
C GLU A 112 -1.78 2.17 11.28
N SER A 113 -1.63 1.38 10.21
CA SER A 113 -2.59 0.32 9.88
C SER A 113 -2.74 -0.66 11.05
N PRO A 114 -3.97 -1.06 11.42
CA PRO A 114 -4.19 -2.09 12.43
C PRO A 114 -3.80 -3.50 11.94
N ASP A 115 -3.46 -3.64 10.66
CA ASP A 115 -3.21 -4.90 9.98
C ASP A 115 -1.71 -5.26 9.89
N ILE A 116 -0.85 -4.53 10.61
CA ILE A 116 0.59 -4.79 10.71
C ILE A 116 0.98 -4.91 12.18
N TYR A 117 1.70 -5.97 12.50
CA TYR A 117 2.05 -6.34 13.87
C TYR A 117 3.57 -6.52 14.03
N PRO A 118 4.10 -6.32 15.25
CA PRO A 118 5.48 -6.65 15.55
C PRO A 118 5.70 -8.17 15.46
N VAL A 119 6.95 -8.56 15.17
CA VAL A 119 7.37 -9.97 15.22
C VAL A 119 7.09 -10.56 16.61
N GLY A 120 6.44 -11.72 16.65
CA GLY A 120 6.01 -12.42 17.86
C GLY A 120 4.56 -12.15 18.26
N TRP A 121 3.81 -11.33 17.51
CA TRP A 121 2.42 -11.03 17.83
C TRP A 121 1.53 -12.28 17.75
N CYS A 122 1.65 -13.07 16.68
CA CYS A 122 0.90 -14.32 16.51
C CYS A 122 1.17 -15.30 17.66
N GLU A 123 2.43 -15.44 18.06
CA GLU A 123 2.81 -16.28 19.21
C GLU A 123 2.15 -15.80 20.50
N LEU A 124 2.20 -14.48 20.75
CA LEU A 124 1.64 -13.86 21.95
C LEU A 124 0.11 -14.02 22.02
N THR A 125 -0.58 -13.89 20.89
CA THR A 125 -2.06 -13.90 20.85
C THR A 125 -2.65 -15.28 20.54
N GLY A 126 -1.82 -16.27 20.20
CA GLY A 126 -2.26 -17.59 19.77
C GLY A 126 -2.84 -17.65 18.35
N TYR A 127 -2.56 -16.63 17.52
CA TYR A 127 -2.93 -16.64 16.11
C TYR A 127 -1.93 -17.46 15.29
N GLN A 128 -2.40 -18.08 14.21
CA GLN A 128 -1.52 -18.86 13.33
C GLN A 128 -0.77 -17.94 12.37
N LEU A 129 0.56 -17.88 12.55
CA LEU A 129 1.47 -17.25 11.59
C LEU A 129 1.68 -18.16 10.37
N GLN A 130 1.50 -17.61 9.18
CA GLN A 130 1.83 -18.27 7.93
C GLN A 130 3.33 -18.12 7.64
N PRO A 131 4.07 -19.22 7.45
CA PRO A 131 5.49 -19.16 7.13
C PRO A 131 5.71 -18.65 5.69
N PRO A 132 6.94 -18.21 5.35
CA PRO A 132 7.28 -17.91 3.97
C PRO A 132 7.06 -19.12 3.06
N VAL A 133 6.66 -18.86 1.82
CA VAL A 133 6.61 -19.93 0.80
C VAL A 133 8.04 -20.33 0.46
N ALA A 134 8.32 -21.63 0.52
CA ALA A 134 9.62 -22.15 0.13
C ALA A 134 9.83 -21.91 -1.38
N PRO A 135 11.03 -21.51 -1.82
CA PRO A 135 11.31 -21.41 -3.26
C PRO A 135 11.24 -22.81 -3.89
N GLY A 136 10.14 -23.11 -4.57
CA GLY A 136 9.95 -24.23 -5.48
C GLY A 136 9.47 -25.54 -4.84
N GLU A 137 8.15 -25.68 -4.70
CA GLU A 137 7.42 -26.76 -5.39
C GLU A 137 6.88 -26.22 -6.72
#